data_AF-A0A0D2S3V7-F1
#
_entry.id   AF-A0A0D2S3V7-F1
#
_cell.length_a   1.000
_cell.length_b   1.000
_cell.length_c   1.000
_cell.angle_alpha   90.00
_cell.angle_beta   90.00
_cell.angle_gamma   90.00
#
_symmetry.space_group_name_H-M   'P 1'
#
loop_
_entity.id
_entity.type
_entity.pdbx_description
1 polymer ?
#
loop_
_entity_poly.entity_id
_entity_poly.type
_entity_poly.pdbx_seq_one_letter_code
_entity_poly.pdbx_strand_id
1 'polypeptide(L)'
;MQVLTNGNRKEEIAITIWAIWFFRNKFLHKRKVLSVEEVITFVRGYGREYRELSSTLKHPKPRVIINWYPPPPNWVKVNVDAGFSATKQKAVSGFIIRNDEGHLVKSVVLD
;
A
#
# COMPACT_ATOMS: atom_id res chain seq x y z
N MET A 1 30.33 15.99 0.40
CA MET A 1 30.20 14.61 0.91
C MET A 1 29.18 14.64 2.04
N GLN A 2 27.90 14.40 1.74
CA GLN A 2 26.83 14.50 2.75
C GLN A 2 26.81 13.22 3.59
N VAL A 3 27.04 13.41 4.89
CA VAL A 3 27.00 12.37 5.93
C VAL A 3 25.62 11.75 5.94
N LEU A 4 25.54 10.47 5.59
CA LEU A 4 24.33 9.64 5.69
C LEU A 4 24.05 9.40 7.17
N THR A 5 23.22 10.25 7.78
CA THR A 5 22.68 9.99 9.11
C THR A 5 21.71 8.80 9.03
N ASN A 6 21.74 7.91 10.04
CA ASN A 6 20.98 6.66 10.07
C ASN A 6 19.46 6.78 9.79
N GLY A 7 18.87 7.97 10.00
CA GLY A 7 17.48 8.26 9.67
C GLY A 7 17.20 8.29 8.15
N ASN A 8 18.13 8.82 7.36
CA ASN A 8 17.96 8.99 5.91
C ASN A 8 17.91 7.65 5.17
N ARG A 9 18.60 6.62 5.70
CA ARG A 9 18.68 5.30 5.07
C ARG A 9 17.37 4.51 5.14
N LYS A 10 16.64 4.60 6.26
CA LYS A 10 15.36 3.87 6.43
C LYS A 10 14.27 4.44 5.53
N GLU A 11 14.22 5.76 5.44
CA GLU A 11 13.31 6.49 4.56
C GLU A 11 13.55 6.13 3.09
N GLU A 12 14.81 6.17 2.64
CA GLU A 12 15.18 5.87 1.26
C GLU A 12 14.83 4.41 0.89
N ILE A 13 15.04 3.46 1.81
CA ILE A 13 14.60 2.08 1.64
C ILE A 13 13.07 1.98 1.51
N ALA A 14 12.33 2.66 2.41
CA ALA A 14 10.86 2.62 2.40
C ALA A 14 10.28 3.22 1.10
N ILE A 15 10.80 4.37 0.67
CA ILE A 15 10.42 5.02 -0.60
C ILE A 15 10.76 4.11 -1.77
N THR A 16 11.92 3.46 -1.76
CA THR A 16 12.34 2.53 -2.83
C THR A 16 11.39 1.33 -2.94
N ILE A 17 11.07 0.68 -1.83
CA ILE A 17 10.14 -0.47 -1.81
C ILE A 17 8.77 -0.05 -2.34
N TRP A 18 8.26 1.10 -1.87
CA TRP A 18 7.00 1.64 -2.33
C TRP A 18 7.02 1.99 -3.83
N ALA A 19 8.10 2.62 -4.31
CA ALA A 19 8.25 2.99 -5.72
C ALA A 19 8.28 1.75 -6.64
N ILE A 20 8.99 0.69 -6.25
CA ILE A 20 9.00 -0.59 -6.99
C ILE A 20 7.59 -1.17 -7.08
N TRP A 21 6.86 -1.23 -5.95
CA TRP A 21 5.48 -1.71 -5.94
C TRP A 21 4.57 -0.84 -6.83
N PHE A 22 4.68 0.48 -6.72
CA PHE A 22 3.88 1.43 -7.47
C PHE A 22 4.10 1.30 -8.98
N PHE A 23 5.36 1.25 -9.43
CA PHE A 23 5.68 1.13 -10.84
C PHE A 23 5.33 -0.24 -11.41
N ARG A 24 5.49 -1.33 -10.65
CA ARG A 24 4.98 -2.65 -11.02
C ARG A 24 3.47 -2.61 -11.27
N ASN A 25 2.70 -1.99 -10.37
CA ASN A 25 1.25 -1.89 -10.54
C ASN A 25 0.88 -0.99 -11.73
N LYS A 26 1.60 0.12 -11.93
CA LYS A 26 1.38 1.00 -13.08
C LYS A 26 1.65 0.29 -14.40
N PHE A 27 2.67 -0.56 -14.46
CA PHE A 27 2.93 -1.44 -15.61
C PHE A 27 1.78 -2.43 -15.82
N LEU A 28 1.36 -3.15 -14.78
CA LEU A 28 0.30 -4.15 -14.89
C LEU A 28 -1.03 -3.54 -15.36
N HIS A 29 -1.42 -2.38 -14.84
CA HIS A 29 -2.73 -1.79 -15.11
C HIS A 29 -2.74 -0.80 -16.29
N LYS A 30 -1.63 -0.12 -16.57
CA LYS A 30 -1.56 0.94 -17.58
C LYS A 30 -0.54 0.65 -18.68
N ARG A 31 0.11 -0.51 -18.66
CA ARG A 31 1.18 -0.92 -19.60
C ARG A 31 2.32 0.10 -19.73
N LYS A 32 2.49 0.96 -18.72
CA LYS A 32 3.57 1.96 -18.71
C LYS A 32 4.84 1.32 -18.19
N VAL A 33 5.86 1.24 -19.03
CA VAL A 33 7.22 0.83 -18.66
C VAL A 33 8.00 2.08 -18.27
N LEU A 34 8.80 1.98 -17.21
CA LEU A 34 9.79 2.99 -16.83
C LEU A 34 11.16 2.31 -16.83
N SER A 35 12.16 3.05 -17.28
CA SER A 35 13.55 2.66 -17.18
C SER A 35 14.03 2.69 -15.73
N VAL A 36 15.11 1.97 -15.45
CA VAL A 36 15.77 1.98 -14.13
C VAL A 36 16.21 3.39 -13.75
N GLU A 37 16.68 4.18 -14.72
CA GLU A 37 17.13 5.55 -14.50
C GLU A 37 15.98 6.48 -14.08
N GLU A 38 14.81 6.35 -14.69
CA GLU A 38 13.60 7.08 -14.28
C GLU A 38 13.17 6.70 -12.86
N VAL A 39 13.26 5.42 -12.48
CA VAL A 39 12.95 4.96 -11.12
C VAL A 39 13.94 5.54 -10.10
N ILE A 40 15.24 5.53 -10.40
CA ILE A 40 16.28 6.10 -9.53
C ILE A 40 16.06 7.61 -9.36
N THR A 41 15.79 8.31 -10.46
CA THR A 41 15.53 9.75 -10.46
C THR A 41 14.29 10.08 -9.63
N PHE A 42 13.23 9.28 -9.78
CA PHE A 42 12.01 9.41 -8.99
C PHE A 42 12.26 9.23 -7.49
N VAL A 43 12.93 8.14 -7.09
CA VAL A 43 13.19 7.86 -5.66
C VAL A 43 13.99 9.00 -5.01
N ARG A 44 15.03 9.50 -5.70
CA ARG A 44 15.86 10.60 -5.20
C ARG A 44 15.07 11.92 -5.09
N GLY A 45 14.29 12.25 -6.12
CA GLY A 45 13.45 13.46 -6.12
C GLY A 45 12.39 13.40 -5.03
N TYR A 46 11.66 12.29 -4.94
CA TYR A 46 10.61 12.09 -3.96
C TYR A 46 11.15 12.11 -2.51
N GLY A 47 12.30 11.48 -2.26
CA GLY A 47 12.94 11.53 -0.94
C GLY A 47 13.39 12.94 -0.53
N ARG A 48 13.85 13.75 -1.49
CA ARG A 48 14.17 15.16 -1.20
C ARG A 48 12.93 15.95 -0.80
N GLU A 49 11.89 15.89 -1.61
CA GLU A 49 10.62 16.58 -1.37
C GLU A 49 9.99 16.12 -0.04
N TYR A 50 9.99 14.81 0.22
CA TYR A 50 9.50 14.27 1.49
C TYR A 50 10.26 14.84 2.69
N ARG A 51 11.59 14.95 2.64
CA ARG A 51 12.37 15.53 3.74
C ARG A 51 12.06 17.00 3.97
N GLU A 52 11.97 17.78 2.89
CA GLU A 52 11.62 19.19 2.95
C GLU A 52 10.24 19.39 3.60
N LEU A 53 9.26 18.56 3.24
CA LEU A 53 7.90 18.63 3.80
C LEU A 53 7.77 17.98 5.18
N SER A 54 8.57 16.97 5.50
CA SER A 54 8.42 16.18 6.75
C SER A 54 8.54 17.02 8.02
N SER A 55 9.30 18.12 7.98
CA SER A 55 9.44 19.05 9.10
C SER A 55 8.20 19.94 9.33
N THR A 56 7.37 20.12 8.30
CA THR A 56 6.19 21.00 8.32
C THR A 56 4.88 20.22 8.40
N LEU A 57 4.88 18.95 7.99
CA LEU A 57 3.74 18.06 8.11
C LEU A 57 3.54 17.67 9.57
N LYS A 58 2.45 18.13 10.18
CA LYS A 58 1.96 17.56 11.43
C LYS A 58 1.64 16.10 11.17
N HIS A 59 2.49 15.19 11.65
CA HIS A 59 2.16 13.78 11.60
C HIS A 59 0.79 13.58 12.25
N PRO A 60 -0.16 12.90 11.57
CA PRO A 60 -1.39 12.50 12.22
C PRO A 60 -1.01 11.77 13.50
N LYS A 61 -1.71 12.07 14.61
CA LYS A 61 -1.58 11.25 15.82
C LYS A 61 -1.62 9.79 15.40
N PRO A 62 -0.72 8.93 15.91
CA PRO A 62 -0.66 7.54 15.49
C PRO A 62 -2.09 6.99 15.49
N ARG A 63 -2.58 6.61 14.32
CA ARG A 63 -3.91 6.02 14.22
C ARG A 63 -3.90 4.82 15.14
N VAL A 64 -4.97 4.62 15.91
CA VAL A 64 -5.14 3.38 16.68
C VAL A 64 -4.93 2.24 15.68
N ILE A 65 -3.86 1.46 15.89
CA ILE A 65 -3.55 0.34 15.02
C ILE A 65 -4.61 -0.70 15.33
N ILE A 66 -5.62 -0.79 14.47
CA ILE A 66 -6.61 -1.86 14.53
C ILE A 66 -5.93 -3.09 13.93
N ASN A 67 -5.28 -3.86 14.78
CA ASN A 67 -4.76 -5.16 14.40
C ASN A 67 -5.94 -6.10 14.11
N TRP A 68 -5.83 -6.85 13.02
CA TRP A 68 -6.77 -7.91 12.73
C TRP A 68 -6.48 -9.11 13.65
N TYR A 69 -7.52 -9.62 14.30
CA TYR A 69 -7.47 -10.85 15.10
C TYR A 69 -8.48 -11.87 14.56
N PRO A 70 -8.22 -13.18 14.68
CA PRO A 70 -9.22 -14.20 14.41
C PRO A 70 -10.50 -13.97 15.23
N PRO A 71 -11.68 -14.39 14.74
CA PRO A 71 -12.92 -14.32 15.51
C PRO A 71 -12.90 -15.33 16.68
N PRO A 72 -13.90 -15.28 17.59
CA PRO A 72 -14.05 -16.27 18.66
C PRO A 72 -14.16 -17.71 18.14
N PRO A 73 -13.91 -18.72 18.98
CA PRO A 73 -14.03 -20.13 18.58
C PRO A 73 -15.39 -20.48 17.97
N ASN A 74 -15.38 -21.29 16.91
CA ASN A 74 -16.55 -21.67 16.10
C ASN A 74 -17.22 -20.53 15.31
N TRP A 75 -16.54 -19.40 15.13
CA TRP A 75 -17.01 -18.31 14.27
C TRP A 75 -16.21 -18.20 12.98
N VAL A 76 -16.83 -17.60 11.96
CA VAL A 76 -16.13 -17.11 10.79
C VAL A 76 -16.20 -15.60 10.74
N LYS A 77 -15.15 -14.96 10.21
CA LYS A 77 -15.11 -13.53 9.94
C LYS A 77 -15.16 -13.30 8.44
N VAL A 78 -16.13 -12.51 8.00
CA VAL A 78 -16.28 -12.09 6.60
C VAL A 78 -15.83 -10.64 6.47
N ASN A 79 -14.79 -10.40 5.69
CA ASN A 79 -14.39 -9.06 5.29
C ASN A 79 -14.86 -8.82 3.85
N VAL A 80 -15.65 -7.77 3.64
CA VAL A 80 -16.22 -7.39 2.34
C VAL A 80 -15.62 -6.05 1.92
N ASP A 81 -15.32 -5.91 0.63
CA ASP A 81 -14.94 -4.64 0.02
C ASP A 81 -15.68 -4.45 -1.31
N ALA A 82 -15.91 -3.20 -1.69
CA ALA A 82 -16.58 -2.87 -2.95
C ALA A 82 -16.02 -1.59 -3.55
N GLY A 83 -15.84 -1.61 -4.87
CA GLY A 83 -15.35 -0.48 -5.66
C GLY A 83 -16.31 -0.15 -6.80
N PHE A 84 -16.50 1.15 -7.05
CA PHE A 84 -17.26 1.64 -8.19
C PHE A 84 -16.40 2.55 -9.07
N SER A 85 -16.53 2.38 -10.39
CA SER A 85 -15.91 3.24 -11.38
C SER A 85 -16.98 3.98 -12.17
N ALA A 86 -17.12 5.28 -11.92
CA ALA A 86 -18.05 6.14 -12.65
C ALA A 86 -17.71 6.21 -14.14
N THR A 87 -16.43 6.27 -14.51
CA THR A 87 -16.01 6.29 -15.92
C THR A 87 -16.39 5.01 -16.67
N LYS A 88 -16.31 3.86 -16.01
CA LYS A 88 -16.65 2.57 -16.61
C LYS A 88 -18.10 2.16 -16.41
N GLN A 89 -18.85 2.90 -15.59
CA GLN A 89 -20.19 2.51 -15.12
C GLN A 89 -20.24 1.07 -14.59
N LYS A 90 -19.21 0.67 -13.82
CA LYS A 90 -19.09 -0.68 -13.27
C LYS A 90 -18.82 -0.66 -11.77
N ALA A 91 -19.51 -1.53 -11.06
CA ALA A 91 -19.24 -1.87 -9.67
C ALA A 91 -18.60 -3.25 -9.61
N VAL A 92 -17.71 -3.46 -8.64
CA VAL A 92 -17.15 -4.77 -8.30
C VAL A 92 -17.20 -4.86 -6.78
N SER A 93 -17.56 -6.02 -6.26
CA SER A 93 -17.47 -6.32 -4.84
C SER A 93 -16.69 -7.61 -4.62
N GLY A 94 -16.20 -7.82 -3.42
CA GLY A 94 -15.51 -9.06 -3.08
C GLY A 94 -15.53 -9.31 -1.60
N PHE A 95 -15.37 -10.56 -1.23
CA PHE A 95 -15.27 -10.93 0.18
C PHE A 95 -14.22 -12.00 0.42
N ILE A 96 -13.75 -12.05 1.66
CA ILE A 96 -12.90 -13.10 2.20
C ILE A 96 -13.49 -13.60 3.52
N ILE A 97 -13.58 -14.92 3.66
CA ILE A 97 -14.05 -15.63 4.84
C ILE A 97 -12.86 -16.32 5.48
N ARG A 98 -12.64 -16.07 6.77
CA ARG A 98 -11.64 -16.76 7.59
C ARG A 98 -12.29 -17.44 8.79
N ASN A 99 -11.78 -18.59 9.21
CA ASN A 99 -12.22 -19.28 10.43
C ASN A 99 -11.64 -18.62 11.70
N ASP A 100 -11.94 -19.21 12.85
CA ASP A 100 -11.49 -18.83 14.20
C ASP A 100 -9.98 -19.00 14.45
N GLU A 101 -9.28 -19.72 13.59
CA GLU A 101 -7.80 -19.77 13.57
C GLU A 101 -7.21 -18.70 12.63
N GLY A 102 -8.06 -18.00 11.87
CA GLY A 102 -7.68 -17.03 10.86
C GLY A 102 -7.25 -17.63 9.52
N HIS A 103 -7.43 -18.93 9.34
CA HIS A 103 -7.23 -19.61 8.07
C HIS A 103 -8.30 -19.21 7.06
N LEU A 104 -7.89 -19.03 5.79
CA LEU A 104 -8.80 -18.76 4.68
C LEU A 104 -9.73 -19.96 4.47
N VAL A 105 -11.04 -19.70 4.48
CA VAL A 105 -12.06 -20.68 4.11
C VAL A 105 -12.49 -20.48 2.66
N LYS A 106 -12.77 -19.22 2.27
CA LYS A 106 -13.22 -18.86 0.92
C LYS A 106 -12.97 -17.39 0.61
N SER A 107 -12.73 -17.08 -0.66
CA SER A 107 -12.81 -15.70 -1.17
C SER A 107 -13.49 -15.68 -2.54
N VAL A 108 -14.18 -14.59 -2.84
CA VAL A 108 -14.89 -14.38 -4.12
C VAL A 108 -14.80 -12.92 -4.51
N VAL A 109 -14.70 -12.67 -5.82
CA VAL A 109 -14.93 -11.35 -6.44
C VAL A 109 -16.18 -11.47 -7.30
N LEU A 110 -17.06 -10.48 -7.21
CA LEU A 110 -18.34 -10.33 -7.90
C LEU A 110 -18.27 -9.05 -8.73
N ASP A 111 -18.54 -9.13 -10.04
CA ASP A 111 -18.49 -8.01 -10.99
C ASP A 111 -19.82 -7.76 -11.72
#